data_AF-A0A3D9L748-F1
#
_entry.id   AF-A0A3D9L748-F1
#
_cell.length_a   1.000
_cell.length_b   1.000
_cell.length_c   1.000
_cell.angle_alpha   90.00
_cell.angle_beta   90.00
_cell.angle_gamma   90.00
#
_symmetry.space_group_name_H-M   'P 1'
#
loop_
_entity.id
_entity.type
_entity.pdbx_description
1 polymer ?
#
loop_
_entity_poly.entity_id
_entity_poly.type
_entity_poly.pdbx_seq_one_letter_code
_entity_poly.pdbx_strand_id
1 'polypeptide(L)'
;MEGPRELYHEEIKKLKDFRSRLDTHAIYKQDLESFSDDYEELVAQAKVITRVSDRLQKKLDNANLQIREQNDEIKLKNTELEKTIQQLVQARVGRKASTIMFTLAIVLFISEEFFLEEMIESYVSIPYLGLIIKGLIALGLKFFESALETFFLNQEKKKIIAQERKEEELQAALAN
;
A
#
# COMPACT_ATOMS: atom_id res chain seq x y z
N MET A 1 17.82 12.18 38.47
CA MET A 1 18.12 12.62 37.10
C MET A 1 17.73 14.08 37.04
N GLU A 2 18.65 14.98 37.38
CA GLU A 2 18.44 16.42 37.28
C GLU A 2 18.37 16.80 35.79
N GLY A 3 17.41 17.65 35.45
CA GLY A 3 17.09 17.93 34.05
C GLY A 3 18.12 18.87 33.41
N PRO A 4 18.28 18.85 32.08
CA PRO A 4 19.23 19.70 31.35
C PRO A 4 19.00 21.22 31.55
N ARG A 5 17.87 21.62 32.11
CA ARG A 5 17.55 23.03 32.43
C ARG A 5 18.18 23.51 33.74
N GLU A 6 18.41 22.62 34.71
CA GLU A 6 18.95 22.96 36.03
C GLU A 6 20.46 23.18 35.97
N LEU A 7 21.19 22.32 35.26
CA LEU A 7 22.63 22.46 34.99
C LEU A 7 23.00 23.79 34.31
N TYR A 8 22.22 24.21 33.31
CA TYR A 8 22.48 25.46 32.59
C TYR A 8 22.33 26.71 33.50
N HIS A 9 21.43 26.67 34.47
CA HIS A 9 21.21 27.78 35.39
C HIS A 9 22.31 27.86 36.46
N GLU A 10 22.83 26.71 36.92
CA GLU A 10 23.96 26.67 37.83
C GLU A 10 25.27 27.13 37.17
N GLU A 11 25.54 26.68 35.94
CA GLU A 11 26.69 27.12 35.13
C GLU A 11 26.69 28.65 34.92
N ILE A 12 25.55 29.21 34.51
CA ILE A 12 25.40 30.67 34.32
C ILE A 12 25.61 31.42 35.65
N LYS A 13 25.15 30.85 36.77
CA LYS A 13 25.32 31.42 38.10
C LYS A 13 26.79 31.41 38.54
N LYS A 14 27.51 30.28 38.35
CA LYS A 14 28.94 30.16 38.62
C LYS A 14 29.77 31.16 37.80
N LEU A 15 29.43 31.33 36.52
CA LEU A 15 30.10 32.27 35.60
C LEU A 15 29.87 33.73 36.02
N LYS A 16 28.67 34.04 36.50
CA LYS A 16 28.32 35.36 37.04
C LYS A 16 29.02 35.65 38.36
N ASP A 17 29.14 34.67 39.24
CA ASP A 17 29.89 34.77 40.51
C ASP A 17 31.39 34.95 40.26
N PHE A 18 31.97 34.20 39.32
CA PHE A 18 33.38 34.37 38.94
C PHE A 18 33.66 35.76 38.35
N ARG A 19 32.77 36.26 37.49
CA ARG A 19 32.85 37.62 36.94
C ARG A 19 32.74 38.70 38.03
N SER A 20 31.86 38.50 39.01
CA SER A 20 31.75 39.39 40.18
C SER A 20 33.04 39.42 41.01
N ARG A 21 33.72 38.27 41.16
CA ARG A 21 35.00 38.17 41.89
C ARG A 21 36.15 38.84 41.13
N LEU A 22 36.11 38.77 39.80
CA LEU A 22 37.02 39.49 38.89
C LEU A 22 36.96 41.00 39.07
N ASP A 23 35.76 41.57 39.12
CA ASP A 23 35.58 43.02 39.27
C ASP A 23 36.09 43.54 40.63
N THR A 24 36.08 42.70 41.67
CA THR A 24 36.56 43.04 43.02
C THR A 24 38.07 42.86 43.25
N HIS A 25 38.87 42.48 42.23
CA HIS A 25 40.34 42.26 42.31
C HIS A 25 40.79 41.22 43.37
N ALA A 26 39.87 40.39 43.87
CA ALA A 26 40.12 39.38 44.90
C ALA A 26 40.33 37.98 44.30
N ILE A 27 41.10 37.88 43.21
CA ILE A 27 41.34 36.59 42.55
C ILE A 27 42.67 36.02 43.04
N TYR A 28 42.59 34.87 43.68
CA TYR A 28 43.77 34.05 43.95
C TYR A 28 43.95 33.04 42.82
N LYS A 29 45.19 32.63 42.56
CA LYS A 29 45.54 31.62 41.54
C LYS A 29 44.64 30.38 41.58
N GLN A 30 44.22 30.00 42.78
CA GLN A 30 43.37 28.86 43.07
C GLN A 30 41.94 28.98 42.51
N ASP A 31 41.34 30.19 42.50
CA ASP A 31 40.01 30.41 41.91
C ASP A 31 40.08 30.30 40.37
N LEU A 32 41.20 30.70 39.77
CA LEU A 32 41.43 30.60 38.34
C LEU A 32 41.62 29.14 37.90
N GLU A 33 42.33 28.35 38.72
CA GLU A 33 42.53 26.90 38.53
C GLU A 33 41.19 26.15 38.61
N SER A 34 40.38 26.42 39.65
CA SER A 34 39.05 25.81 39.78
C SER A 34 38.09 26.16 38.64
N PHE A 35 38.13 27.40 38.15
CA PHE A 35 37.31 27.80 36.99
C PHE A 35 37.79 27.12 35.70
N SER A 36 39.10 26.94 35.53
CA SER A 36 39.67 26.22 34.39
C SER A 36 39.23 24.75 34.38
N ASP A 37 39.24 24.10 35.55
CA ASP A 37 38.82 22.69 35.70
C ASP A 37 37.31 22.52 35.39
N ASP A 38 36.46 23.39 35.95
CA ASP A 38 35.01 23.39 35.67
C ASP A 38 34.73 23.60 34.16
N TYR A 39 35.46 24.50 33.51
CA TYR A 39 35.30 24.77 32.07
C TYR A 39 35.80 23.61 31.20
N GLU A 40 36.88 22.94 31.61
CA GLU A 40 37.37 21.73 30.94
C GLU A 40 36.33 20.60 31.03
N GLU A 41 35.68 20.44 32.18
CA GLU A 41 34.59 19.49 32.37
C GLU A 41 33.39 19.82 31.47
N LEU A 42 32.97 21.08 31.42
CA LEU A 42 31.86 21.52 30.56
C LEU A 42 32.15 21.26 29.08
N VAL A 43 33.38 21.53 28.64
CA VAL A 43 33.83 21.24 27.26
C VAL A 43 33.81 19.73 26.99
N ALA A 44 34.20 18.90 27.97
CA ALA A 44 34.12 17.45 27.85
C ALA A 44 32.66 16.97 27.72
N GLN A 45 31.74 17.51 28.52
CA GLN A 45 30.31 17.20 28.46
C GLN A 45 29.70 17.62 27.11
N ALA A 46 30.01 18.82 26.62
CA ALA A 46 29.55 19.29 25.31
C ALA A 46 30.02 18.36 24.18
N LYS A 47 31.28 17.90 24.21
CA LYS A 47 31.80 16.91 23.23
C LYS A 47 31.05 15.58 23.26
N VAL A 48 30.58 15.13 24.42
CA VAL A 48 29.77 13.91 24.53
C VAL A 48 28.39 14.13 23.91
N ILE A 49 27.74 15.25 24.20
CA ILE A 49 26.44 15.60 23.63
C ILE A 49 26.51 15.68 22.10
N THR A 50 27.54 16.33 21.55
CA THR A 50 27.75 16.39 20.09
C THR A 50 27.89 14.99 19.50
N ARG A 51 28.74 14.12 20.08
CA ARG A 51 28.90 12.74 19.61
C ARG A 51 27.61 11.92 19.66
N VAL A 52 26.79 12.11 20.70
CA VAL A 52 25.50 11.44 20.83
C VAL A 52 24.51 11.97 19.77
N SER A 53 24.48 13.29 19.55
CA SER A 53 23.66 13.92 18.51
C SER A 53 24.01 13.39 17.13
N ASP A 54 25.29 13.34 16.78
CA ASP A 54 25.75 12.81 15.48
C ASP A 54 25.34 11.34 15.29
N ARG A 55 25.42 10.54 16.37
CA ARG A 55 24.97 9.14 16.34
C ARG A 55 23.46 9.01 16.19
N LEU A 56 22.68 9.90 16.80
CA LEU A 56 21.22 9.92 16.68
C LEU A 56 20.80 10.34 15.28
N GLN A 57 21.41 11.38 14.71
CA GLN A 57 21.17 11.81 13.33
C GLN A 57 21.45 10.65 12.37
N LYS A 58 22.60 9.98 12.50
CA LYS A 58 22.93 8.81 11.68
C LYS A 58 21.92 7.66 11.83
N LYS A 59 21.42 7.41 13.04
CA LYS A 59 20.38 6.39 13.27
C LYS A 59 19.04 6.79 12.64
N LEU A 60 18.68 8.06 12.72
CA LEU A 60 17.47 8.61 12.13
C LEU A 60 17.52 8.49 10.61
N ASP A 61 18.64 8.87 10.01
CA ASP A 61 18.84 8.77 8.55
C ASP A 61 18.76 7.31 8.09
N ASN A 62 19.41 6.39 8.81
CA ASN A 62 19.32 4.96 8.50
C ASN A 62 17.90 4.41 8.65
N ALA A 63 17.16 4.82 9.69
CA ALA A 63 15.78 4.41 9.89
C ALA A 63 14.88 4.93 8.78
N ASN A 64 15.04 6.20 8.38
CA ASN A 64 14.31 6.79 7.27
C ASN A 64 14.59 6.07 5.94
N LEU A 65 15.84 5.66 5.73
CA LEU A 65 16.26 4.92 4.54
C LEU A 65 15.62 3.52 4.51
N GLN A 66 15.64 2.80 5.65
CA GLN A 66 14.94 1.51 5.79
C GLN A 66 13.43 1.63 5.60
N ILE A 67 12.79 2.66 6.17
CA ILE A 67 11.36 2.92 5.98
C ILE A 67 11.04 3.16 4.51
N ARG A 68 11.90 3.89 3.78
CA ARG A 68 11.74 4.08 2.34
C ARG A 68 11.84 2.76 1.57
N GLU A 69 12.87 1.97 1.83
CA GLU A 69 13.06 0.67 1.20
C GLU A 69 11.86 -0.26 1.45
N GLN A 70 11.39 -0.34 2.70
CA GLN A 70 10.21 -1.13 3.06
C GLN A 70 8.94 -0.62 2.38
N ASN A 71 8.75 0.70 2.28
CA ASN A 71 7.60 1.27 1.57
C ASN A 71 7.62 0.92 0.08
N ASP A 72 8.79 0.94 -0.55
CA ASP A 72 8.93 0.58 -1.96
C ASP A 72 8.70 -0.93 -2.17
N GLU A 73 9.18 -1.78 -1.26
CA GLU A 73 8.89 -3.22 -1.28
C GLU A 73 7.38 -3.50 -1.10
N ILE A 74 6.72 -2.81 -0.18
CA ILE A 74 5.27 -2.92 0.05
C ILE A 74 4.50 -2.51 -1.22
N LYS A 75 4.88 -1.40 -1.87
CA LYS A 75 4.24 -0.97 -3.13
C LYS A 75 4.40 -2.01 -4.23
N LEU A 76 5.58 -2.60 -4.38
CA LEU A 76 5.83 -3.66 -5.36
C LEU A 76 4.96 -4.89 -5.07
N LYS A 77 4.95 -5.36 -3.81
CA LYS A 77 4.12 -6.49 -3.38
C LYS A 77 2.63 -6.24 -3.57
N ASN A 78 2.14 -5.04 -3.24
CA ASN A 78 0.74 -4.67 -3.47
C ASN A 78 0.37 -4.72 -4.95
N THR A 79 1.25 -4.23 -5.83
CA THR A 79 1.05 -4.29 -7.28
C THR A 79 1.04 -5.73 -7.78
N GLU A 80 1.90 -6.60 -7.24
CA GLU A 80 1.96 -8.02 -7.58
C GLU A 80 0.72 -8.78 -7.11
N LEU A 81 0.26 -8.49 -5.88
CA LEU A 81 -0.98 -9.04 -5.34
C LEU A 81 -2.18 -8.62 -6.18
N GLU A 82 -2.28 -7.35 -6.56
CA GLU A 82 -3.35 -6.87 -7.43
C GLU A 82 -3.37 -7.63 -8.77
N LYS A 83 -2.20 -7.80 -9.41
CA LYS A 83 -2.08 -8.59 -10.64
C LYS A 83 -2.50 -10.04 -10.44
N THR A 84 -2.07 -10.66 -9.34
CA THR A 84 -2.39 -12.06 -9.04
C THR A 84 -3.89 -12.24 -8.78
N ILE A 85 -4.51 -11.33 -8.04
CA ILE A 85 -5.95 -11.32 -7.82
C ILE A 85 -6.69 -11.16 -9.15
N GLN A 86 -6.26 -10.24 -10.01
CA GLN A 86 -6.87 -10.07 -11.33
C GLN A 86 -6.78 -11.35 -12.17
N GLN A 87 -5.62 -12.02 -12.18
CA GLN A 87 -5.44 -13.29 -12.89
C GLN A 87 -6.33 -14.41 -12.33
N LEU A 88 -6.41 -14.55 -11.00
CA LEU A 88 -7.26 -15.56 -10.36
C LEU A 88 -8.74 -15.31 -10.61
N VAL A 89 -9.18 -14.06 -10.53
CA VAL A 89 -10.57 -13.66 -10.82
C VAL A 89 -10.88 -13.91 -12.29
N GLN A 90 -10.00 -13.54 -13.21
CA GLN A 90 -10.17 -13.80 -14.64
C GLN A 90 -10.23 -15.30 -14.95
N ALA A 91 -9.35 -16.10 -14.38
CA ALA A 91 -9.38 -17.55 -14.57
C ALA A 91 -10.67 -18.18 -14.00
N ARG A 92 -11.12 -17.74 -12.82
CA ARG A 92 -12.34 -18.26 -12.19
C ARG A 92 -13.60 -17.84 -12.97
N VAL A 93 -13.71 -16.57 -13.33
CA VAL A 93 -14.84 -16.02 -14.07
C VAL A 93 -14.88 -16.59 -15.49
N GLY A 94 -13.74 -16.66 -16.18
CA GLY A 94 -13.64 -17.23 -17.52
C GLY A 94 -14.15 -18.67 -17.54
N ARG A 95 -13.69 -19.53 -16.62
CA ARG A 95 -14.19 -20.93 -16.51
C ARG A 95 -15.70 -20.99 -16.29
N LYS A 96 -16.24 -20.14 -15.40
CA LYS A 96 -17.69 -20.12 -15.10
C LYS A 96 -18.49 -19.60 -16.29
N ALA A 97 -18.04 -18.53 -16.94
CA ALA A 97 -18.68 -17.92 -18.10
C ALA A 97 -18.70 -18.91 -19.28
N SER A 98 -17.56 -19.52 -19.63
CA SER A 98 -17.50 -20.51 -20.72
C SER A 98 -18.36 -21.73 -20.42
N THR A 99 -18.45 -22.19 -19.16
CA THR A 99 -19.35 -23.32 -18.82
C THR A 99 -20.81 -22.96 -19.09
N ILE A 100 -21.26 -21.79 -18.62
CA ILE A 100 -22.64 -21.30 -18.83
C ILE A 100 -22.91 -21.10 -20.33
N MET A 101 -21.97 -20.50 -21.05
CA MET A 101 -22.07 -20.28 -22.50
C MET A 101 -22.14 -21.59 -23.28
N PHE A 102 -21.35 -22.59 -22.89
CA PHE A 102 -21.38 -23.91 -23.51
C PHE A 102 -22.74 -24.59 -23.31
N THR A 103 -23.29 -24.53 -22.09
CA THR A 103 -24.65 -25.04 -21.82
C THR A 103 -25.70 -24.30 -22.64
N LEU A 104 -25.63 -22.96 -22.70
CA LEU A 104 -26.54 -22.14 -23.51
C LEU A 104 -26.43 -22.49 -25.00
N ALA A 105 -25.23 -22.67 -25.53
CA ALA A 105 -24.99 -23.04 -26.91
C ALA A 105 -25.62 -24.38 -27.25
N ILE A 106 -25.50 -25.40 -26.37
CA ILE A 106 -26.17 -26.68 -26.55
C ILE A 106 -27.69 -26.52 -26.59
N VAL A 107 -28.26 -25.77 -25.64
CA VAL A 107 -29.71 -25.55 -25.58
C VAL A 107 -30.21 -24.81 -26.82
N LEU A 108 -29.49 -23.78 -27.27
CA LEU A 108 -29.80 -23.03 -28.49
C LEU A 108 -29.72 -23.92 -29.74
N PHE A 109 -28.67 -24.74 -29.84
CA PHE A 109 -28.47 -25.63 -30.98
C PHE A 109 -29.60 -26.67 -31.09
N ILE A 110 -30.00 -27.27 -29.96
CA ILE A 110 -31.15 -28.20 -29.93
C ILE A 110 -32.44 -27.45 -30.30
N SER A 111 -32.66 -26.27 -29.74
CA SER A 111 -33.87 -25.49 -30.02
C SER A 111 -33.95 -25.07 -31.50
N GLU A 112 -32.80 -24.76 -32.11
CA GLU A 112 -32.72 -24.44 -33.53
C GLU A 112 -33.14 -25.63 -34.40
N GLU A 113 -32.61 -26.83 -34.12
CA GLU A 113 -32.93 -28.05 -34.88
C GLU A 113 -34.43 -28.37 -34.83
N PHE A 114 -35.08 -28.20 -33.67
CA PHE A 114 -36.50 -28.55 -33.51
C PHE A 114 -37.48 -27.49 -34.02
N PHE A 115 -37.13 -26.20 -33.98
CA PHE A 115 -38.08 -25.12 -34.30
C PHE A 115 -37.72 -24.35 -35.57
N LEU A 116 -36.45 -24.01 -35.76
CA LEU A 116 -36.01 -23.14 -36.85
C LEU A 116 -35.91 -23.90 -38.17
N GLU A 117 -35.46 -25.16 -38.14
CA GLU A 117 -35.30 -25.98 -39.34
C GLU A 117 -36.65 -26.28 -40.01
N GLU A 118 -37.68 -26.68 -39.24
CA GLU A 118 -39.05 -26.88 -39.74
C GLU A 118 -39.62 -25.61 -40.38
N MET A 119 -39.43 -24.43 -39.76
CA MET A 119 -39.91 -23.18 -40.35
C MET A 119 -39.14 -22.79 -41.61
N ILE A 120 -37.82 -22.96 -41.65
CA ILE A 120 -37.02 -22.56 -42.81
C ILE A 120 -37.36 -23.43 -44.01
N GLU A 121 -37.48 -24.76 -43.82
CA GLU A 121 -37.83 -25.69 -44.89
C GLU A 121 -39.24 -25.47 -45.42
N SER A 122 -40.19 -25.00 -44.60
CA SER A 122 -41.56 -24.74 -45.06
C SER A 122 -41.70 -23.48 -45.92
N TYR A 123 -40.78 -22.52 -45.81
CA TYR A 123 -40.88 -21.22 -46.50
C TYR A 123 -39.84 -21.02 -47.61
N VAL A 124 -38.65 -21.61 -47.51
CA VAL A 124 -37.54 -21.30 -48.42
C VAL A 124 -36.73 -22.57 -48.75
N SER A 125 -36.86 -23.06 -49.98
CA SER A 125 -36.12 -24.20 -50.51
C SER A 125 -34.77 -23.80 -51.13
N ILE A 126 -33.96 -23.08 -50.35
CA ILE A 126 -32.58 -22.74 -50.72
C ILE A 126 -31.63 -23.75 -50.06
N PRO A 127 -30.87 -24.53 -50.84
CA PRO A 127 -29.87 -25.44 -50.27
C PRO A 127 -28.82 -24.67 -49.48
N TYR A 128 -28.40 -25.21 -48.34
CA TYR A 128 -27.38 -24.66 -47.43
C TYR A 128 -27.78 -23.40 -46.61
N LEU A 129 -29.00 -22.86 -46.77
CA LEU A 129 -29.43 -21.68 -46.01
C LEU A 129 -29.43 -21.91 -44.48
N GLY A 130 -29.87 -23.09 -44.04
CA GLY A 130 -29.81 -23.47 -42.61
C GLY A 130 -28.39 -23.49 -42.07
N LEU A 131 -27.41 -23.89 -42.87
CA LEU A 131 -26.00 -23.94 -42.46
C LEU A 131 -25.40 -22.53 -42.31
N ILE A 132 -25.82 -21.59 -43.15
CA ILE A 132 -25.45 -20.17 -43.03
C ILE A 132 -26.05 -19.56 -41.75
N ILE A 133 -27.32 -19.85 -41.46
CA ILE A 133 -28.00 -19.36 -40.26
C ILE A 133 -27.36 -19.92 -38.99
N LYS A 134 -27.08 -21.23 -38.93
CA LYS A 134 -26.30 -21.89 -37.86
C LYS A 134 -24.94 -21.20 -37.66
N GLY A 135 -24.25 -20.87 -38.75
CA GLY A 135 -22.99 -20.12 -38.72
C GLY A 135 -23.11 -18.70 -38.14
N LEU A 136 -24.17 -17.96 -38.51
CA LEU A 136 -24.44 -16.62 -37.98
C LEU A 136 -24.80 -16.64 -36.49
N ILE A 137 -25.58 -17.63 -36.05
CA ILE A 137 -25.93 -17.81 -34.63
C ILE A 137 -24.67 -18.16 -33.81
N ALA A 138 -23.82 -19.06 -34.32
CA ALA A 138 -22.55 -19.40 -33.68
C ALA A 138 -21.60 -18.19 -33.54
N LEU A 139 -21.53 -17.34 -34.58
CA LEU A 139 -20.78 -16.08 -34.52
C LEU A 139 -21.38 -15.10 -33.49
N GLY A 140 -22.71 -15.00 -33.42
CA GLY A 140 -23.41 -14.19 -32.42
C GLY A 140 -23.09 -14.64 -31.00
N LEU A 141 -23.16 -15.95 -30.73
CA LEU A 141 -22.83 -16.55 -29.43
C LEU A 141 -21.42 -16.18 -28.95
N LYS A 142 -20.43 -16.18 -29.84
CA LYS A 142 -19.05 -15.79 -29.51
C LYS A 142 -18.95 -14.32 -29.08
N PHE A 143 -19.73 -13.43 -29.69
CA PHE A 143 -19.78 -12.03 -29.26
C PHE A 143 -20.43 -11.89 -27.86
N PHE A 144 -21.49 -12.65 -27.59
CA PHE A 144 -22.14 -12.70 -26.28
C PHE A 144 -21.24 -13.28 -25.18
N GLU A 145 -20.38 -14.25 -25.49
CA GLU A 145 -19.42 -14.82 -24.54
C GLU A 145 -18.50 -13.74 -23.96
N SER A 146 -17.91 -12.92 -24.83
CA SER A 146 -16.99 -11.85 -24.40
C SER A 146 -17.69 -10.76 -23.58
N ALA A 147 -18.95 -10.45 -23.92
CA ALA A 147 -19.76 -9.51 -23.15
C ALA A 147 -20.12 -10.04 -21.75
N LEU A 148 -20.50 -11.32 -21.65
CA LEU A 148 -20.81 -11.98 -20.38
C LEU A 148 -19.59 -12.12 -19.47
N GLU A 149 -18.43 -12.47 -20.04
CA GLU A 149 -17.17 -12.52 -19.29
C GLU A 149 -16.86 -11.15 -18.67
N THR A 150 -16.97 -10.07 -19.46
CA THR A 150 -16.76 -8.70 -18.98
C THR A 150 -17.76 -8.31 -17.89
N PHE A 151 -19.04 -8.70 -18.04
CA PHE A 151 -20.07 -8.43 -17.05
C PHE A 151 -19.78 -9.13 -15.71
N PHE A 152 -19.47 -10.43 -15.74
CA PHE A 152 -19.15 -11.19 -14.53
C PHE A 152 -17.84 -10.73 -13.88
N LEU A 153 -16.83 -10.36 -14.66
CA LEU A 153 -15.58 -9.77 -14.17
C LEU A 153 -15.86 -8.49 -13.38
N ASN A 154 -16.67 -7.59 -13.94
CA ASN A 154 -17.03 -6.35 -13.29
C ASN A 154 -17.89 -6.58 -12.02
N GLN A 155 -18.73 -7.60 -12.02
CA GLN A 155 -19.52 -7.97 -10.85
C GLN A 155 -18.65 -8.52 -9.71
N GLU A 156 -17.73 -9.43 -10.00
CA GLU A 156 -16.81 -9.99 -9.00
C GLU A 156 -15.83 -8.94 -8.47
N LYS A 157 -15.30 -8.06 -9.34
CA LYS A 157 -14.49 -6.91 -8.91
C LYS A 157 -15.22 -6.03 -7.91
N LYS A 158 -16.50 -5.71 -8.17
CA LYS A 158 -17.32 -4.91 -7.24
C LYS A 158 -17.53 -5.59 -5.89
N LYS A 159 -17.66 -6.93 -5.86
CA LYS A 159 -17.80 -7.68 -4.61
C LYS A 159 -16.53 -7.64 -3.76
N ILE A 160 -15.37 -7.79 -4.40
CA ILE A 160 -14.07 -7.74 -3.71
C ILE A 160 -13.87 -6.37 -3.06
N ILE A 161 -14.08 -5.28 -3.80
CA ILE A 161 -13.98 -3.90 -3.27
C ILE A 161 -14.97 -3.66 -2.13
N ALA A 162 -16.18 -4.22 -2.22
CA ALA A 162 -17.18 -4.10 -1.16
C ALA A 162 -16.83 -4.92 0.10
N GLN A 163 -16.12 -6.04 -0.05
CA GLN A 163 -15.59 -6.81 1.09
C GLN A 163 -14.45 -6.06 1.78
N GLU A 164 -13.49 -5.53 1.02
CA GLU A 164 -12.37 -4.75 1.55
C GLU A 164 -12.87 -3.57 2.40
N ARG A 165 -13.84 -2.78 1.90
CA ARG A 165 -14.44 -1.69 2.68
C ARG A 165 -15.08 -2.14 3.99
N LYS A 166 -15.77 -3.28 3.99
CA LYS A 166 -16.41 -3.81 5.21
C LYS A 166 -15.38 -4.27 6.23
N GLU A 167 -14.27 -4.85 5.76
CA GLU A 167 -13.16 -5.25 6.64
C GLU A 167 -12.46 -4.02 7.23
N GLU A 168 -12.25 -2.96 6.45
CA GLU A 168 -11.73 -1.68 6.94
C GLU A 168 -12.65 -1.04 7.99
N GLU A 169 -13.96 -1.00 7.73
CA GLU A 169 -14.96 -0.49 8.68
C GLU A 169 -14.99 -1.30 9.98
N LEU A 170 -14.86 -2.63 9.89
CA LEU A 170 -14.81 -3.52 11.05
C LEU A 170 -13.51 -3.32 11.86
N GLN A 171 -12.37 -3.18 11.19
CA GLN A 171 -11.10 -2.90 11.85
C GLN A 171 -11.11 -1.53 12.54
N ALA A 172 -11.69 -0.51 11.93
CA ALA A 172 -11.87 0.81 12.54
C ALA A 172 -12.84 0.78 13.74
N ALA A 173 -13.86 -0.07 13.71
CA ALA A 173 -14.78 -0.25 14.82
C ALA A 173 -14.17 -1.02 16.00
N LEU A 174 -13.22 -1.93 15.75
CA LEU A 174 -12.51 -2.69 16.79
C LEU A 174 -11.33 -1.92 17.41
N ALA A 175 -10.85 -0.86 16.75
CA ALA A 175 -9.76 -0.01 17.22
C ALA A 175 -10.21 1.17 18.11
N ASN A 176 -11.52 1.38 18.26
CA ASN A 176 -12.14 2.37 19.16
C ASN A 176 -12.78 1.69 20.38
#